data_AF-A0A1X4HZ76-F1
#
_entry.id   AF-A0A1X4HZ76-F1
#
_cell.length_a   1.000
_cell.length_b   1.000
_cell.length_c   1.000
_cell.angle_alpha   90.00
_cell.angle_beta   90.00
_cell.angle_gamma   90.00
#
_symmetry.space_group_name_H-M   'P 1'
#
loop_
_entity.id
_entity.type
_entity.pdbx_description
1 polymer ?
#
loop_
_entity_poly.entity_id
_entity_poly.type
_entity_poly.pdbx_seq_one_letter_code
_entity_poly.pdbx_strand_id
1 'polypeptide(L)'
;MEISAAGRLEVRITTADVGKRVSVRSLIEHGPSGEKFTDTVGVLTSWDNGVLRITRKSGEGVRIAESALVAGKVVPSAPARRRGPSASYEELARVSARAWRPVESERLGEWELRAAEGFTRRANSVLPLGDPGVPLDDALTAVRRWYAARGLPAYVQTATGAEGAQELLCAELERRGWVREVTAELWT
;
A
#
# COMPACT_ATOMS: atom_id res chain seq x y z
N MET A 1 30.03 9.34 -23.85
CA MET A 1 29.68 10.25 -22.74
C MET A 1 29.31 9.38 -21.55
N GLU A 2 30.31 8.95 -20.78
CA GLU A 2 30.07 8.23 -19.53
C GLU A 2 29.71 9.24 -18.45
N ILE A 3 28.44 9.27 -18.05
CA ILE A 3 28.04 9.97 -16.83
C ILE A 3 28.35 9.00 -15.69
N SER A 4 29.60 8.95 -15.25
CA SER A 4 29.93 8.36 -13.96
C SER A 4 29.49 9.35 -12.88
N ALA A 5 28.19 9.38 -12.60
CA ALA A 5 27.70 10.02 -11.40
C ALA A 5 28.24 9.21 -10.21
N ALA A 6 29.39 9.60 -9.68
CA ALA A 6 29.89 9.17 -8.38
C ALA A 6 28.94 9.71 -7.30
N GLY A 7 27.71 9.19 -7.28
CA GLY A 7 26.73 9.48 -6.25
C GLY A 7 27.29 8.96 -4.94
N ARG A 8 27.42 9.84 -3.95
CA ARG A 8 27.82 9.45 -2.60
C ARG A 8 26.78 8.46 -2.06
N LEU A 9 27.21 7.24 -1.76
CA LEU A 9 26.39 6.25 -1.09
C LEU A 9 26.17 6.73 0.34
N GLU A 10 24.95 7.22 0.62
CA GLU A 10 24.59 7.81 1.90
C GLU A 10 23.17 7.43 2.28
N VAL A 11 23.00 6.95 3.50
CA VAL A 11 21.70 6.61 4.08
C VAL A 11 21.21 7.81 4.90
N ARG A 12 20.19 8.50 4.39
CA ARG A 12 19.52 9.67 5.01
C ARG A 12 18.09 9.38 5.43
N ILE A 13 17.78 8.11 5.68
CA ILE A 13 16.49 7.65 6.19
C ILE A 13 16.71 6.92 7.51
N THR A 14 15.69 6.94 8.36
CA THR A 14 15.68 6.27 9.66
C THR A 14 14.33 5.58 9.90
N THR A 15 14.18 4.91 11.03
CA THR A 15 12.89 4.36 11.47
C THR A 15 11.79 5.43 11.61
N ALA A 16 12.15 6.70 11.82
CA ALA A 16 11.21 7.83 11.88
C ALA A 16 10.62 8.21 10.50
N ASP A 17 11.12 7.60 9.42
CA ASP A 17 10.61 7.80 8.06
C ASP A 17 9.59 6.73 7.64
N VAL A 18 9.19 5.82 8.53
CA VAL A 18 8.06 4.90 8.28
C VAL A 18 6.80 5.70 7.93
N GLY A 19 6.10 5.25 6.90
CA GLY A 19 4.97 5.94 6.28
C GLY A 19 5.36 6.94 5.18
N LYS A 20 6.65 7.27 5.02
CA LYS A 20 7.11 8.17 3.95
C LYS A 20 7.52 7.40 2.71
N ARG A 21 7.41 8.05 1.56
CA ARG A 21 7.98 7.54 0.31
C ARG A 21 9.50 7.68 0.32
N VAL A 22 10.20 6.60 0.04
CA VAL A 22 11.66 6.54 0.02
C VAL A 22 12.17 6.00 -1.30
N SER A 23 13.40 6.39 -1.66
CA SER A 23 14.21 5.74 -2.68
C SER A 23 15.42 5.16 -1.98
N VAL A 24 15.62 3.86 -2.11
CA VAL A 24 16.71 3.12 -1.49
C VAL A 24 17.52 2.39 -2.54
N ARG A 25 18.82 2.29 -2.30
CA ARG A 25 19.75 1.46 -3.05
C ARG A 25 20.28 0.38 -2.12
N SER A 26 20.20 -0.87 -2.56
CA SER A 26 20.69 -2.02 -1.81
C SER A 26 21.64 -2.88 -2.62
N LEU A 27 22.57 -3.54 -1.95
CA LEU A 27 23.42 -4.58 -2.53
C LEU A 27 22.57 -5.76 -3.03
N ILE A 28 22.99 -6.36 -4.14
CA ILE A 28 22.42 -7.61 -4.62
C ILE A 28 23.29 -8.76 -4.08
N GLU A 29 22.77 -9.52 -3.12
CA GLU A 29 23.53 -10.63 -2.49
C GLU A 29 23.82 -11.79 -3.46
N HIS A 30 22.97 -12.00 -4.48
CA HIS A 30 23.05 -13.13 -5.42
C HIS A 30 22.75 -12.74 -6.88
N GLY A 31 23.41 -11.70 -7.40
CA GLY A 31 23.18 -11.17 -8.74
C GLY A 31 24.08 -11.77 -9.84
N PRO A 32 23.68 -11.71 -11.12
CA PRO A 32 24.56 -12.01 -12.24
C PRO A 32 25.80 -11.10 -12.21
N SER A 33 26.94 -11.62 -12.68
CA SER A 33 28.22 -10.91 -12.59
C SER A 33 28.16 -9.55 -13.32
N GLY A 34 28.19 -8.46 -12.58
CA GLY A 34 28.25 -7.09 -13.12
C GLY A 34 27.38 -6.09 -12.39
N GLU A 35 26.20 -6.50 -11.91
CA GLU A 35 25.29 -5.62 -11.17
C GLU A 35 25.47 -5.79 -9.65
N LYS A 36 26.02 -4.76 -9.00
CA LYS A 36 26.27 -4.78 -7.55
C LYS A 36 25.11 -4.24 -6.72
N PHE A 37 24.22 -3.46 -7.34
CA PHE A 37 23.17 -2.71 -6.64
C PHE A 37 21.84 -2.77 -7.37
N THR A 38 20.75 -2.72 -6.60
CA THR A 38 19.39 -2.51 -7.10
C THR A 38 18.75 -1.33 -6.40
N ASP A 39 17.86 -0.62 -7.11
CA ASP A 39 17.13 0.53 -6.59
C ASP A 39 15.66 0.14 -6.36
N THR A 40 15.13 0.51 -5.20
CA THR A 40 13.71 0.32 -4.84
C THR A 40 13.09 1.64 -4.44
N VAL A 41 11.90 1.93 -4.98
CA VAL A 41 11.12 3.12 -4.67
C VAL A 41 9.72 2.70 -4.20
N GLY A 42 9.30 3.23 -3.06
CA GLY A 42 7.99 2.90 -2.46
C GLY A 42 7.82 3.58 -1.11
N VAL A 43 6.78 3.22 -0.38
CA VAL A 43 6.56 3.68 1.00
C VAL A 43 7.30 2.75 1.96
N LEU A 44 8.10 3.30 2.87
CA LEU A 44 8.71 2.53 3.95
C LEU A 44 7.61 2.13 4.94
N THR A 45 7.21 0.85 4.95
CA THR A 45 6.09 0.37 5.75
C THR A 45 6.50 -0.24 7.08
N SER A 46 7.74 -0.73 7.20
CA SER A 46 8.34 -1.03 8.48
C SER A 46 9.86 -0.94 8.41
N TRP A 47 10.48 -0.71 9.56
CA TRP A 47 11.92 -0.88 9.76
C TRP A 47 12.12 -1.41 11.16
N ASP A 48 12.28 -2.72 11.25
CA ASP A 48 12.37 -3.47 12.50
C ASP A 48 13.28 -4.68 12.31
N ASN A 49 13.89 -5.16 13.39
CA ASN A 49 14.68 -6.39 13.38
C ASN A 49 15.77 -6.46 12.27
N GLY A 50 16.39 -5.32 11.96
CA GLY A 50 17.42 -5.22 10.91
C GLY A 50 16.90 -5.38 9.48
N VAL A 51 15.59 -5.20 9.25
CA VAL A 51 14.95 -5.34 7.94
C VAL A 51 14.04 -4.15 7.66
N LEU A 52 14.23 -3.54 6.49
CA LEU A 52 13.33 -2.55 5.93
C LEU A 52 12.29 -3.26 5.07
N ARG A 53 11.02 -2.83 5.19
CA ARG A 53 9.93 -3.21 4.29
C ARG A 53 9.47 -2.01 3.51
N ILE A 54 9.41 -2.15 2.19
CA ILE A 54 8.96 -1.09 1.28
C ILE A 54 7.82 -1.62 0.44
N THR A 55 6.66 -0.98 0.51
CA THR A 55 5.55 -1.26 -0.41
C THR A 55 5.70 -0.40 -1.66
N ARG A 56 5.90 -1.03 -2.80
CA ARG A 56 6.01 -0.36 -4.11
C ARG A 56 4.67 0.21 -4.55
N LYS A 57 4.69 1.07 -5.56
CA LYS A 57 3.47 1.60 -6.22
C LYS A 57 2.50 0.50 -6.66
N SER A 58 3.03 -0.65 -7.09
CA SER A 58 2.26 -1.84 -7.49
C SER A 58 1.55 -2.55 -6.34
N GLY A 59 1.82 -2.16 -5.09
CA GLY A 59 1.37 -2.86 -3.89
C GLY A 59 2.29 -3.99 -3.45
N GLU A 60 3.35 -4.31 -4.21
CA GLU A 60 4.32 -5.34 -3.84
C GLU A 60 5.18 -4.91 -2.64
N GLY A 61 5.22 -5.74 -1.60
CA GLY A 61 6.14 -5.59 -0.47
C GLY A 61 7.54 -6.13 -0.76
N VAL A 62 8.56 -5.28 -0.65
CA VAL A 62 9.98 -5.64 -0.80
C VAL A 62 10.65 -5.64 0.56
N ARG A 63 11.45 -6.67 0.84
CA ARG A 63 12.27 -6.76 2.06
C ARG A 63 13.72 -6.46 1.72
N ILE A 64 14.36 -5.60 2.50
CA ILE A 64 15.76 -5.22 2.32
C ILE A 64 16.44 -5.36 3.68
N ALA A 65 17.51 -6.17 3.75
CA ALA A 65 18.34 -6.24 4.95
C ALA A 65 19.02 -4.88 5.19
N GLU A 66 19.02 -4.41 6.43
CA GLU A 66 19.67 -3.15 6.80
C GLU A 66 21.16 -3.16 6.46
N SER A 67 21.83 -4.30 6.59
CA SER A 67 23.22 -4.52 6.19
C SER A 67 23.48 -4.38 4.70
N ALA A 68 22.44 -4.55 3.86
CA ALA A 68 22.54 -4.41 2.41
C ALA A 68 22.22 -2.97 1.93
N LEU A 69 21.69 -2.10 2.79
CA LEU A 69 21.31 -0.73 2.44
C LEU A 69 22.55 0.16 2.30
N VAL A 70 22.78 0.72 1.11
CA VAL A 70 23.95 1.57 0.84
C VAL A 70 23.61 3.03 0.61
N ALA A 71 22.39 3.33 0.16
CA ALA A 71 21.89 4.68 0.09
C ALA A 71 20.38 4.71 0.30
N GLY A 72 19.90 5.82 0.87
CA GLY A 72 18.48 6.00 1.11
C GLY A 72 18.13 7.46 1.30
N LYS A 73 17.02 7.90 0.71
CA LYS A 73 16.48 9.24 0.96
C LYS A 73 14.95 9.22 0.92
N VAL A 74 14.34 10.08 1.72
CA VAL A 74 12.92 10.43 1.53
C VAL A 74 12.79 11.12 0.17
N VAL A 75 11.77 10.72 -0.60
CA VAL A 75 11.44 11.34 -1.88
C VAL A 75 10.01 11.87 -1.82
N PRO A 76 9.69 12.95 -2.55
CA PRO A 76 8.33 13.43 -2.62
C PRO A 76 7.36 12.35 -3.14
N SER A 77 6.12 12.40 -2.68
CA SER A 77 4.99 11.78 -3.37
C SER A 77 5.02 12.17 -4.85
N ALA A 78 4.63 11.27 -5.75
CA ALA A 78 4.72 11.54 -7.19
C ALA A 78 4.01 12.87 -7.47
N PRO A 79 4.67 13.86 -8.11
CA PRO A 79 4.12 15.20 -8.20
C PRO A 79 2.73 15.14 -8.82
N ALA A 80 1.74 15.71 -8.13
CA ALA A 80 0.41 15.88 -8.66
C ALA A 80 0.55 16.57 -10.03
N ARG A 81 -0.03 15.98 -11.08
CA ARG A 81 -0.09 16.62 -12.40
C ARG A 81 -0.76 17.99 -12.19
N ARG A 82 0.01 19.07 -12.31
CA ARG A 82 -0.48 20.44 -12.16
C ARG A 82 -1.35 20.80 -13.37
N ARG A 83 -2.62 20.37 -13.38
CA ARG A 83 -3.69 20.90 -14.24
C ARG A 83 -5.05 20.40 -13.73
N GLY A 84 -5.87 21.31 -13.19
CA GLY A 84 -7.26 21.05 -12.79
C GLY A 84 -7.50 20.94 -11.27
N PRO A 85 -8.77 20.82 -10.84
CA PRO A 85 -9.11 20.59 -9.44
C PRO A 85 -8.46 19.31 -8.92
N SER A 86 -7.85 19.38 -7.74
CA SER A 86 -7.25 18.23 -7.05
C SER A 86 -8.28 17.55 -6.15
N ALA A 87 -8.31 16.22 -6.16
CA ALA A 87 -9.04 15.41 -5.19
C ALA A 87 -8.07 14.41 -4.56
N SER A 88 -8.20 14.21 -3.25
CA SER A 88 -7.48 13.17 -2.52
C SER A 88 -7.93 11.76 -2.95
N TYR A 89 -7.09 10.76 -2.69
CA TYR A 89 -7.47 9.36 -2.89
C TYR A 89 -8.80 9.04 -2.17
N GLU A 90 -8.94 9.48 -0.92
CA GLU A 90 -10.11 9.20 -0.11
C GLU A 90 -11.40 9.80 -0.71
N GLU A 91 -11.35 11.06 -1.16
CA GLU A 91 -12.48 11.69 -1.84
C GLU A 91 -12.88 10.94 -3.10
N LEU A 92 -11.90 10.58 -3.95
CA LEU A 92 -12.14 9.83 -5.18
C LEU A 92 -12.70 8.43 -4.90
N ALA A 93 -12.19 7.74 -3.87
CA ALA A 93 -12.65 6.42 -3.47
C ALA A 93 -14.11 6.47 -2.97
N ARG A 94 -14.46 7.46 -2.12
CA ARG A 94 -15.85 7.68 -1.64
C ARG A 94 -16.80 7.99 -2.80
N VAL A 95 -16.38 8.84 -3.74
CA VAL A 95 -17.20 9.19 -4.92
C VAL A 95 -17.40 7.96 -5.82
N SER A 96 -16.32 7.23 -6.11
CA SER A 96 -16.34 6.05 -6.98
C SER A 96 -17.22 4.93 -6.42
N ALA A 97 -17.24 4.76 -5.10
CA ALA A 97 -18.10 3.78 -4.43
C ALA A 97 -19.59 4.04 -4.69
N ARG A 98 -20.01 5.31 -4.87
CA ARG A 98 -21.41 5.66 -5.16
C ARG A 98 -21.86 5.28 -6.58
N ALA A 99 -20.94 5.02 -7.50
CA ALA A 99 -21.26 4.63 -8.87
C ALA A 99 -21.74 3.17 -8.97
N TRP A 100 -21.42 2.32 -8.00
CA TRP A 100 -22.03 0.99 -7.82
C TRP A 100 -22.41 0.83 -6.36
N ARG A 101 -23.65 1.19 -6.03
CA ARG A 101 -24.14 1.02 -4.68
C ARG A 101 -24.27 -0.46 -4.34
N PRO A 102 -23.82 -0.90 -3.16
CA PRO A 102 -24.08 -2.25 -2.70
C PRO A 102 -25.58 -2.41 -2.36
N VAL A 103 -26.03 -3.65 -2.28
CA VAL A 103 -27.38 -3.99 -1.82
C VAL A 103 -27.47 -3.82 -0.30
N GLU A 104 -26.40 -4.21 0.41
CA GLU A 104 -26.24 -4.03 1.85
C GLU A 104 -24.94 -3.29 2.15
N SER A 105 -24.99 -2.35 3.09
CA SER A 105 -23.79 -1.74 3.66
C SER A 105 -23.89 -1.55 5.17
N GLU A 106 -22.74 -1.58 5.83
CA GLU A 106 -22.60 -1.36 7.27
C GLU A 106 -21.34 -0.55 7.56
N ARG A 107 -21.39 0.29 8.59
CA ARG A 107 -20.24 1.08 9.03
C ARG A 107 -19.51 0.36 10.15
N LEU A 108 -18.19 0.27 10.02
CA LEU A 108 -17.28 -0.15 11.09
C LEU A 108 -16.31 1.01 11.32
N GLY A 109 -16.66 1.90 12.25
CA GLY A 109 -16.02 3.22 12.33
C GLY A 109 -16.16 3.95 10.99
N GLU A 110 -15.02 4.34 10.42
CA GLU A 110 -14.96 5.01 9.12
C GLU A 110 -14.95 4.04 7.93
N TRP A 111 -14.78 2.74 8.16
CA TRP A 111 -14.84 1.74 7.10
C TRP A 111 -16.29 1.49 6.66
N GLU A 112 -16.46 1.17 5.38
CA GLU A 112 -17.74 0.74 4.81
C GLU A 112 -17.64 -0.73 4.38
N LEU A 113 -18.39 -1.60 5.02
CA LEU A 113 -18.59 -2.99 4.61
C LEU A 113 -19.71 -3.00 3.57
N ARG A 114 -19.50 -3.72 2.47
CA ARG A 114 -20.38 -3.68 1.29
C ARG A 114 -20.64 -5.08 0.75
N ALA A 115 -21.90 -5.41 0.50
CA ALA A 115 -22.31 -6.67 -0.09
C ALA A 115 -23.41 -6.47 -1.14
N ALA A 116 -23.35 -7.27 -2.19
CA ALA A 116 -24.29 -7.33 -3.29
C ALA A 116 -24.27 -8.76 -3.86
N GLU A 117 -24.57 -9.74 -2.99
CA GLU A 117 -24.72 -11.17 -3.32
C GLU A 117 -23.57 -11.79 -4.13
N GLY A 118 -22.35 -11.26 -4.00
CA GLY A 118 -21.18 -11.74 -4.75
C GLY A 118 -21.11 -11.28 -6.21
N PHE A 119 -22.04 -10.46 -6.71
CA PHE A 119 -22.11 -10.07 -8.14
C PHE A 119 -20.85 -9.37 -8.67
N THR A 120 -20.30 -8.39 -7.92
CA THR A 120 -19.01 -7.77 -8.26
C THR A 120 -18.12 -7.63 -7.04
N ARG A 121 -16.81 -7.81 -7.18
CA ARG A 121 -15.86 -7.55 -6.08
C ARG A 121 -15.89 -6.11 -5.60
N ARG A 122 -16.14 -5.14 -6.51
CA ARG A 122 -16.24 -3.71 -6.15
C ARG A 122 -17.40 -3.43 -5.20
N ALA A 123 -18.54 -4.12 -5.31
CA ALA A 123 -19.67 -3.96 -4.40
C ALA A 123 -19.68 -5.02 -3.26
N ASN A 124 -18.75 -5.96 -3.28
CA ASN A 124 -18.60 -7.05 -2.30
C ASN A 124 -17.22 -7.00 -1.63
N SER A 125 -16.81 -5.83 -1.16
CA SER A 125 -15.54 -5.62 -0.46
C SER A 125 -15.62 -4.44 0.51
N VAL A 126 -14.88 -4.55 1.60
CA VAL A 126 -14.66 -3.44 2.53
C VAL A 126 -14.00 -2.29 1.78
N LEU A 127 -14.49 -1.09 2.01
CA LEU A 127 -13.86 0.16 1.61
C LEU A 127 -13.22 0.79 2.88
N PRO A 128 -11.92 0.55 3.12
CA PRO A 128 -11.27 0.86 4.40
C PRO A 128 -10.74 2.30 4.42
N LEU A 129 -11.63 3.27 4.29
CA LEU A 129 -11.28 4.68 4.35
C LEU A 129 -11.32 5.14 5.81
N GLY A 130 -10.26 5.81 6.26
CA GLY A 130 -10.15 6.27 7.65
C GLY A 130 -9.96 5.15 8.68
N ASP A 131 -10.28 5.48 9.93
CA ASP A 131 -10.09 4.62 11.10
C ASP A 131 -11.30 3.68 11.33
N PRO A 132 -11.12 2.35 11.45
CA PRO A 132 -12.21 1.44 11.80
C PRO A 132 -12.78 1.63 13.23
N GLY A 133 -12.15 2.47 14.06
CA GLY A 133 -12.57 2.81 15.43
C GLY A 133 -12.21 1.75 16.47
N VAL A 134 -11.53 0.69 16.04
CA VAL A 134 -11.06 -0.44 16.86
C VAL A 134 -9.71 -0.92 16.33
N PRO A 135 -8.91 -1.66 17.12
CA PRO A 135 -7.66 -2.25 16.64
C PRO A 135 -7.87 -3.06 15.35
N LEU A 136 -6.89 -3.03 14.45
CA LEU A 136 -7.00 -3.65 13.12
C LEU A 136 -7.38 -5.14 13.17
N ASP A 137 -6.86 -5.90 14.14
CA ASP A 137 -7.20 -7.31 14.32
C ASP A 137 -8.68 -7.54 14.67
N ASP A 138 -9.24 -6.66 15.51
CA ASP A 138 -10.66 -6.68 15.86
C ASP A 138 -11.53 -6.27 14.67
N ALA A 139 -11.08 -5.25 13.92
CA ALA A 139 -11.76 -4.81 12.71
C ALA A 139 -11.83 -5.92 11.66
N LEU A 140 -10.71 -6.61 11.40
CA LEU A 140 -10.66 -7.72 10.45
C LEU A 140 -11.48 -8.93 10.92
N THR A 141 -11.57 -9.17 12.22
CA THR A 141 -12.45 -10.19 12.80
C THR A 141 -13.92 -9.86 12.55
N ALA A 142 -14.33 -8.61 12.79
CA ALA A 142 -15.68 -8.14 12.51
C ALA A 142 -16.03 -8.24 11.01
N VAL A 143 -15.10 -7.85 10.13
CA VAL A 143 -15.22 -7.99 8.67
C VAL A 143 -15.46 -9.44 8.27
N ARG A 144 -14.63 -10.39 8.73
CA ARG A 144 -14.79 -11.81 8.40
C ARG A 144 -16.15 -12.34 8.84
N ARG A 145 -16.59 -12.00 10.06
CA ARG A 145 -17.92 -12.39 10.57
C ARG A 145 -19.06 -11.84 9.71
N TRP A 146 -18.98 -10.58 9.31
CA TRP A 146 -20.01 -9.91 8.52
C TRP A 146 -20.20 -10.54 7.13
N TYR A 147 -19.10 -10.88 6.45
CA TYR A 147 -19.15 -11.57 5.16
C TYR A 147 -19.56 -13.05 5.31
N ALA A 148 -19.08 -13.75 6.34
CA ALA A 148 -19.44 -15.14 6.61
C ALA A 148 -20.94 -15.34 6.88
N ALA A 149 -21.57 -14.42 7.61
CA ALA A 149 -23.02 -14.42 7.84
C ALA A 149 -23.85 -14.35 6.54
N ARG A 150 -23.24 -13.90 5.44
CA ARG A 150 -23.83 -13.79 4.11
C ARG A 150 -23.36 -14.88 3.14
N GLY A 151 -22.56 -15.85 3.61
CA GLY A 151 -21.95 -16.87 2.76
C GLY A 151 -20.95 -16.31 1.73
N LEU A 152 -20.39 -15.12 1.98
CA LEU A 152 -19.48 -14.43 1.07
C LEU A 152 -18.03 -14.50 1.59
N PRO A 153 -17.02 -14.52 0.70
CA PRO A 153 -15.64 -14.28 1.09
C PRO A 153 -15.44 -12.82 1.51
N ALA A 154 -14.59 -12.60 2.51
CA ALA A 154 -14.20 -11.24 2.90
C ALA A 154 -13.12 -10.72 1.94
N TYR A 155 -13.36 -9.55 1.35
CA TYR A 155 -12.38 -8.80 0.56
C TYR A 155 -12.20 -7.40 1.13
N VAL A 156 -10.98 -6.86 0.99
CA VAL A 156 -10.66 -5.47 1.35
C VAL A 156 -10.15 -4.78 0.08
N GLN A 157 -10.82 -3.71 -0.33
CA GLN A 157 -10.44 -2.94 -1.52
C GLN A 157 -9.44 -1.85 -1.11
N THR A 158 -8.15 -2.13 -1.27
CA THR A 158 -7.08 -1.16 -0.98
C THR A 158 -6.55 -0.47 -2.24
N ALA A 159 -5.81 0.63 -2.07
CA ALA A 159 -5.04 1.27 -3.14
C ALA A 159 -3.63 1.66 -2.69
N THR A 160 -2.72 1.76 -3.65
CA THR A 160 -1.32 2.17 -3.44
C THR A 160 -0.86 3.10 -4.57
N GLY A 161 0.27 3.76 -4.38
CA GLY A 161 0.94 4.52 -5.43
C GLY A 161 0.57 5.99 -5.53
N ALA A 162 -0.24 6.49 -4.60
CA ALA A 162 -0.66 7.88 -4.53
C ALA A 162 -0.47 8.42 -3.11
N GLU A 163 -0.40 9.74 -2.99
CA GLU A 163 -0.39 10.39 -1.67
C GLU A 163 -1.69 10.07 -0.91
N GLY A 164 -1.56 9.69 0.36
CA GLY A 164 -2.70 9.28 1.19
C GLY A 164 -3.31 7.92 0.80
N ALA A 165 -2.63 7.13 -0.04
CA ALA A 165 -3.00 5.75 -0.29
C ALA A 165 -2.63 4.84 0.89
N GLN A 166 -2.84 3.53 0.74
CA GLN A 166 -2.97 2.59 1.85
C GLN A 166 -1.82 1.60 1.93
N GLU A 167 -0.59 2.00 1.59
CA GLU A 167 0.59 1.14 1.62
C GLU A 167 0.82 0.46 2.98
N LEU A 168 0.61 1.20 4.09
CA LEU A 168 0.71 0.66 5.45
C LEU A 168 -0.36 -0.39 5.74
N LEU A 169 -1.61 -0.14 5.34
CA LEU A 169 -2.69 -1.12 5.49
C LEU A 169 -2.43 -2.37 4.65
N CYS A 170 -1.96 -2.21 3.41
CA CYS A 170 -1.56 -3.35 2.56
C CYS A 170 -0.51 -4.21 3.25
N ALA A 171 0.55 -3.60 3.80
CA ALA A 171 1.59 -4.32 4.52
C ALA A 171 1.04 -5.06 5.76
N GLU A 172 0.16 -4.41 6.53
CA GLU A 172 -0.46 -5.03 7.71
C GLU A 172 -1.44 -6.16 7.36
N LEU A 173 -2.13 -6.08 6.21
CA LEU A 173 -2.96 -7.16 5.67
C LEU A 173 -2.10 -8.36 5.28
N GLU A 174 -1.02 -8.14 4.51
CA GLU A 174 -0.08 -9.19 4.11
C GLU A 174 0.54 -9.90 5.32
N ARG A 175 0.93 -9.15 6.36
CA ARG A 175 1.45 -9.70 7.62
C ARG A 175 0.45 -10.63 8.32
N ARG A 176 -0.84 -10.44 8.07
CA ARG A 176 -1.95 -11.24 8.61
C ARG A 176 -2.42 -12.33 7.65
N GLY A 177 -1.64 -12.63 6.61
CA GLY A 177 -1.93 -13.69 5.65
C GLY A 177 -3.05 -13.35 4.66
N TRP A 178 -3.44 -12.08 4.55
CA TRP A 178 -4.28 -11.67 3.42
C TRP A 178 -3.46 -11.70 2.14
N VAL A 179 -4.04 -12.25 1.08
CA VAL A 179 -3.40 -12.38 -0.22
C VAL A 179 -4.00 -11.40 -1.21
N ARG A 180 -3.14 -10.86 -2.08
CA ARG A 180 -3.58 -9.98 -3.17
C ARG A 180 -4.23 -10.81 -4.27
N GLU A 181 -5.56 -10.84 -4.23
CA GLU A 181 -6.39 -11.61 -5.16
C GLU A 181 -6.47 -10.97 -6.56
N VAL A 182 -6.49 -9.64 -6.64
CA VAL A 182 -6.54 -8.93 -7.93
C VAL A 182 -5.88 -7.56 -7.81
N THR A 183 -5.36 -7.05 -8.93
CA THR A 183 -4.88 -5.68 -9.05
C THR A 183 -5.48 -5.06 -10.30
N ALA A 184 -5.95 -3.82 -10.16
CA ALA A 184 -6.44 -3.02 -11.27
C ALA A 184 -5.64 -1.73 -11.34
N GLU A 185 -5.23 -1.36 -12.55
CA GLU A 185 -4.58 -0.07 -12.80
C GLU A 185 -5.62 0.94 -13.29
N LEU A 186 -5.63 2.11 -12.65
CA LEU A 186 -6.39 3.25 -13.14
C LEU A 186 -5.49 4.05 -14.07
N TRP A 187 -5.83 4.04 -15.35
CA TRP A 187 -5.17 4.87 -16.36
C TRP A 187 -5.73 6.28 -16.26
N THR A 188 -4.86 7.27 -16.08
CA THR A 188 -5.19 8.70 -15.98
C THR A 188 -4.34 9.54 -16.91
#